data_AF-A0A2V1CHW9-F1
#
_entry.id   AF-A0A2V1CHW9-F1
#
_cell.length_a   1.000
_cell.length_b   1.000
_cell.length_c   1.000
_cell.angle_alpha   90.00
_cell.angle_beta   90.00
_cell.angle_gamma   90.00
#
_symmetry.space_group_name_H-M   'P 1'
#
loop_
_entity.id
_entity.type
_entity.pdbx_description
1 polymer ?
#
loop_
_entity_poly.entity_id
_entity_poly.type
_entity_poly.pdbx_seq_one_letter_code
_entity_poly.pdbx_strand_id
1 'polypeptide(L)'
;MSWYLWRGLPRWILPNLFCPARRASRSVGFKSYNEIDLDGMPIVLLGCGHLFTTESLDGMAGMSEDLSSELAQTIPKCPDCKYAIRRHTTQRYNRVINRAAIDEMPMRFLAVIRDCNHANFPKLAIEVTCYFGKIAGALQVYFNAVKAGITKANETVQEVVGLLEKAKELCQQPFKGAGVLDEAVDNILGLLGKEWYEEVTPEELAAIKPAMFTIGECGMPMELPPCLESGARIGGQSHTTVAGVTRATEMK
;
A
#
# COMPACT_ATOMS: atom_id res chain seq x y z
N MET A 1 26.86 -37.42 7.27
CA MET A 1 26.24 -36.09 7.46
C MET A 1 25.60 -35.68 6.13
N SER A 2 24.27 -35.70 6.09
CA SER A 2 23.48 -35.43 4.90
C SER A 2 23.39 -33.92 4.67
N TRP A 3 23.98 -33.44 3.58
CA TRP A 3 23.92 -32.05 3.15
C TRP A 3 22.57 -31.77 2.50
N TYR A 4 21.62 -31.21 3.24
CA TYR A 4 20.37 -30.72 2.66
C TYR A 4 20.62 -29.35 2.01
N LEU A 5 20.98 -29.38 0.72
CA LEU A 5 20.83 -28.24 -0.17
C LEU A 5 19.36 -27.77 -0.14
N TRP A 6 19.16 -26.51 0.21
CA TRP A 6 17.89 -25.78 0.08
C TRP A 6 17.32 -26.02 -1.34
N ARG A 7 16.30 -26.88 -1.42
CA ARG A 7 15.63 -27.26 -2.67
C ARG A 7 14.80 -26.08 -3.17
N GLY A 8 15.42 -25.15 -3.88
CA GLY A 8 14.69 -24.03 -4.48
C GLY A 8 15.55 -22.97 -5.16
N LEU A 9 16.86 -22.89 -4.88
CA LEU A 9 17.75 -21.96 -5.57
C LEU A 9 18.18 -22.53 -6.94
N PRO A 10 17.87 -21.83 -8.05
CA PRO A 10 18.34 -22.26 -9.37
C PRO A 10 19.86 -22.35 -9.43
N ARG A 11 20.39 -23.46 -9.96
CA ARG A 11 21.82 -23.77 -10.09
C ARG A 11 22.66 -22.70 -10.81
N TRP A 12 22.03 -21.79 -11.56
CA TRP A 12 22.70 -20.68 -12.26
C TRP A 12 23.09 -19.49 -11.35
N ILE A 13 22.71 -19.49 -10.06
CA ILE A 13 23.15 -18.47 -9.09
C ILE A 13 24.56 -18.76 -8.54
N LEU A 14 24.98 -20.03 -8.53
CA LEU A 14 26.28 -20.46 -7.98
C LEU A 14 27.51 -19.85 -8.68
N PRO A 15 27.54 -19.63 -10.01
CA PRO A 15 28.69 -19.00 -10.66
C PRO A 15 28.79 -17.49 -10.43
N ASN A 16 27.69 -16.82 -10.06
CA ASN A 16 27.67 -15.36 -9.83
C ASN A 16 28.00 -14.96 -8.38
N LEU A 17 28.14 -15.95 -7.48
CA LEU A 17 28.64 -15.75 -6.11
C LEU A 17 30.17 -15.52 -6.06
N PHE A 18 30.90 -15.81 -7.13
CA PHE A 18 32.35 -15.62 -7.22
C PHE A 18 32.72 -14.58 -8.30
N CYS A 19 32.35 -13.32 -8.09
CA CYS A 19 32.94 -12.21 -8.83
C CYS A 19 34.27 -11.78 -8.15
N PRO A 20 35.42 -11.71 -8.86
CA PRO A 20 36.72 -11.43 -8.25
C PRO A 20 36.86 -10.04 -7.59
N ALA A 21 35.96 -9.10 -7.92
CA ALA A 21 35.92 -7.77 -7.32
C ALA A 21 35.19 -7.72 -5.94
N ARG A 22 34.60 -8.83 -5.48
CA ARG A 22 33.87 -8.94 -4.19
C ARG A 22 34.72 -9.50 -3.06
N ARG A 23 36.01 -9.17 -3.00
CA ARG A 23 36.89 -9.54 -1.89
C ARG A 23 37.03 -8.37 -0.92
N ALA A 24 35.92 -7.95 -0.33
CA ALA A 24 35.90 -7.08 0.83
C ALA A 24 34.99 -7.70 1.89
N SER A 25 35.50 -8.77 2.50
CA SER A 25 35.13 -9.13 3.86
C SER A 25 35.38 -7.90 4.74
N ARG A 26 34.33 -7.26 5.26
CA ARG A 26 34.44 -6.37 6.41
C ARG A 26 33.10 -6.29 7.16
N SER A 27 33.04 -7.13 8.19
CA SER A 27 32.35 -6.96 9.48
C SER A 27 30.93 -6.38 9.49
N VAL A 28 29.95 -7.27 9.71
CA VAL A 28 28.77 -6.92 10.51
C VAL A 28 29.21 -7.08 11.97
N GLY A 29 29.57 -5.97 12.63
CA GLY A 29 29.95 -5.92 14.06
C GLY A 29 31.05 -6.88 14.51
N PHE A 30 32.33 -6.48 14.43
CA PHE A 30 33.50 -7.06 15.15
C PHE A 30 33.67 -8.61 15.26
N LYS A 31 32.92 -9.43 14.53
CA LYS A 31 33.00 -10.90 14.61
C LYS A 31 33.10 -11.54 13.23
N SER A 32 33.88 -12.61 13.15
CA SER A 32 34.03 -13.39 11.91
C SER A 32 32.77 -14.25 11.67
N TYR A 33 32.47 -14.59 10.41
CA TYR A 33 31.29 -15.39 10.05
C TYR A 33 31.24 -16.76 10.74
N ASN A 34 32.38 -17.25 11.24
CA ASN A 34 32.50 -18.51 11.96
C ASN A 34 31.99 -18.45 13.40
N GLU A 35 31.70 -17.25 13.93
CA GLU A 35 31.32 -17.03 15.32
C GLU A 35 29.83 -16.71 15.49
N ILE A 36 29.05 -16.73 14.41
CA ILE A 36 27.62 -16.41 14.43
C ILE A 36 26.83 -17.70 14.56
N ASP A 37 26.11 -17.83 15.69
CA ASP A 37 25.15 -18.89 15.89
C ASP A 37 23.93 -18.66 14.99
N LEU A 38 23.80 -19.51 13.95
CA LEU A 38 22.76 -19.41 12.92
C LEU A 38 21.37 -19.80 13.44
N ASP A 39 21.30 -20.50 14.57
CA ASP A 39 20.02 -20.88 15.20
C ASP A 39 19.45 -19.71 16.03
N GLY A 40 20.32 -18.81 16.51
CA GLY A 40 19.91 -17.60 17.26
C GLY A 40 19.82 -16.32 16.42
N MET A 41 20.56 -16.20 15.31
CA MET A 41 20.62 -15.00 14.48
C MET A 41 20.41 -15.29 12.99
N PRO A 42 19.17 -15.27 12.48
CA PRO A 42 18.91 -15.50 11.07
C PRO A 42 19.63 -14.46 10.18
N ILE A 43 20.21 -14.94 9.09
CA ILE A 43 20.94 -14.10 8.12
C ILE A 43 20.04 -13.78 6.93
N VAL A 44 20.06 -12.52 6.50
CA VAL A 44 19.35 -12.00 5.34
C VAL A 44 20.34 -11.76 4.21
N LEU A 45 20.09 -12.39 3.05
CA LEU A 45 20.80 -12.11 1.81
C LEU A 45 20.06 -11.03 1.02
N LEU A 46 20.70 -9.88 0.79
CA LEU A 46 20.14 -8.80 -0.03
C LEU A 46 20.29 -9.08 -1.53
N GLY A 47 19.47 -8.44 -2.36
CA GLY A 47 19.50 -8.61 -3.82
C GLY A 47 20.79 -8.15 -4.50
N CYS A 48 21.62 -7.36 -3.81
CA CYS A 48 22.97 -7.00 -4.25
C CYS A 48 24.03 -8.07 -3.94
N GLY A 49 23.69 -9.09 -3.16
CA GLY A 49 24.58 -10.19 -2.75
C GLY A 49 25.31 -9.99 -1.41
N HIS A 50 25.02 -8.92 -0.67
CA HIS A 50 25.57 -8.69 0.68
C HIS A 50 24.70 -9.38 1.75
N LEU A 51 25.35 -9.83 2.83
CA LEU A 51 24.78 -10.62 3.92
C LEU A 51 24.73 -9.78 5.20
N PHE A 52 23.58 -9.76 5.88
CA PHE A 52 23.39 -9.05 7.15
C PHE A 52 22.60 -9.91 8.14
N THR A 53 22.81 -9.71 9.45
CA THR A 53 21.93 -10.29 10.48
C THR A 53 20.59 -9.56 10.50
N THR A 54 19.52 -10.24 10.90
CA THR A 54 18.19 -9.59 11.04
C THR A 54 18.22 -8.40 11.99
N GLU A 55 18.94 -8.49 13.11
CA GLU A 55 19.02 -7.38 14.09
C GLU A 55 19.63 -6.11 13.50
N SER A 56 20.74 -6.25 12.75
CA SER A 56 21.39 -5.10 12.11
C SER A 56 20.53 -4.48 11.03
N LEU A 57 19.82 -5.33 10.26
CA LEU A 57 18.97 -4.87 9.16
C LEU A 57 17.63 -4.30 9.65
N ASP A 58 17.07 -4.84 10.73
CA ASP A 58 15.85 -4.36 11.39
C ASP A 58 16.08 -2.98 12.01
N GLY A 59 17.21 -2.78 12.70
CA GLY A 59 17.60 -1.47 13.24
C GLY A 59 17.77 -0.41 12.14
N MET A 60 18.35 -0.76 10.99
CA MET A 60 18.47 0.16 9.84
C MET A 60 17.15 0.39 9.11
N ALA A 61 16.30 -0.63 9.03
CA ALA A 61 14.98 -0.53 8.40
C ALA A 61 13.95 0.18 9.29
N GLY A 62 14.31 0.55 10.52
CA GLY A 62 13.40 1.20 11.47
C GLY A 62 12.24 0.29 11.90
N MET A 63 12.46 -1.03 11.96
CA MET A 63 11.50 -1.97 12.52
C MET A 63 11.60 -1.96 14.06
N SER A 64 11.08 -0.91 14.70
CA SER A 64 10.81 -0.91 16.15
C SER A 64 9.34 -1.24 16.43
N GLU A 65 9.05 -1.89 17.56
CA GLU A 65 7.70 -2.36 17.93
C GLU A 65 6.68 -1.22 18.17
N ASP A 66 7.14 0.03 18.29
CA ASP A 66 6.26 1.18 18.52
C ASP A 66 5.63 1.69 17.22
N LEU A 67 4.32 1.48 17.13
CA LEU A 67 3.45 1.84 16.01
C LEU A 67 3.07 3.33 15.96
N SER A 68 3.89 4.23 16.51
CA SER A 68 3.59 5.66 16.59
C SER A 68 4.44 6.47 15.63
N SER A 69 3.75 7.09 14.65
CA SER A 69 4.10 8.39 14.06
C SER A 69 5.51 8.55 13.49
N GLU A 70 5.61 8.63 12.16
CA GLU A 70 6.77 9.11 11.40
C GLU A 70 7.92 8.15 11.09
N LEU A 71 7.69 7.01 10.42
CA LEU A 71 8.81 6.31 9.75
C LEU A 71 8.43 5.73 8.37
N ALA A 72 8.91 6.42 7.32
CA ALA A 72 9.96 5.95 6.41
C ALA A 72 10.35 7.12 5.47
N GLN A 73 11.50 7.78 5.69
CA GLN A 73 11.88 8.97 4.89
C GLN A 73 12.46 8.62 3.51
N THR A 74 13.06 7.44 3.35
CA THR A 74 13.73 7.02 2.09
C THR A 74 13.76 5.49 1.97
N ILE A 75 13.82 4.96 0.74
CA ILE A 75 13.93 3.51 0.50
C ILE A 75 15.25 3.00 1.12
N PRO A 76 15.23 1.96 1.96
CA PRO A 76 16.44 1.48 2.63
C PRO A 76 17.45 0.97 1.60
N LYS A 77 18.71 1.38 1.79
CA LYS A 77 19.84 1.07 0.91
C LYS A 77 20.80 0.13 1.63
N CYS A 78 21.45 -0.74 0.87
CA CYS A 78 22.52 -1.57 1.38
C CYS A 78 23.68 -0.68 1.91
N PRO A 79 24.19 -0.91 3.13
CA PRO A 79 25.31 -0.14 3.69
C PRO A 79 26.58 -0.17 2.82
N ASP A 80 26.88 -1.33 2.25
CA ASP A 80 28.16 -1.54 1.56
C ASP A 80 28.17 -0.95 0.15
N CYS A 81 27.05 -1.07 -0.58
CA CYS A 81 26.98 -0.69 -1.99
C CYS A 81 25.93 0.38 -2.30
N LYS A 82 25.19 0.85 -1.30
CA LYS A 82 24.10 1.82 -1.43
C LYS A 82 22.95 1.40 -2.35
N TYR A 83 22.95 0.14 -2.77
CA TYR A 83 21.92 -0.41 -3.65
C TYR A 83 20.58 -0.51 -2.91
N ALA A 84 19.50 -0.01 -3.51
CA ALA A 84 18.16 -0.05 -2.91
C ALA A 84 17.70 -1.48 -2.68
N ILE A 85 17.19 -1.75 -1.48
CA ILE A 85 16.67 -3.07 -1.11
C ILE A 85 15.33 -3.28 -1.82
N ARG A 86 15.20 -4.40 -2.55
CA ARG A 86 14.03 -4.69 -3.39
C ARG A 86 13.09 -5.68 -2.71
N ARG A 87 11.79 -5.47 -2.91
CA ARG A 87 10.67 -6.27 -2.35
C ARG A 87 10.79 -7.77 -2.61
N HIS A 88 11.29 -8.16 -3.78
CA HIS A 88 11.38 -9.57 -4.16
C HIS A 88 12.48 -10.35 -3.45
N THR A 89 13.43 -9.65 -2.82
CA THR A 89 14.56 -10.31 -2.14
C THR A 89 14.31 -10.47 -0.64
N THR A 90 13.52 -9.59 -0.01
CA THR A 90 13.34 -9.60 1.44
C THR A 90 11.89 -9.29 1.86
N GLN A 91 11.04 -10.32 1.90
CA GLN A 91 9.61 -10.16 2.20
C GLN A 91 9.33 -9.52 3.57
N ARG A 92 10.21 -9.73 4.57
CA ARG A 92 10.13 -9.14 5.92
C ARG A 92 9.99 -7.61 5.87
N TYR A 93 10.74 -6.94 5.00
CA TYR A 93 10.78 -5.48 4.92
C TYR A 93 9.75 -4.88 3.95
N ASN A 94 8.84 -5.70 3.40
CA ASN A 94 7.88 -5.25 2.40
C ASN A 94 7.07 -4.04 2.88
N ARG A 95 6.65 -4.01 4.14
CA ARG A 95 5.87 -2.87 4.69
C ARG A 95 6.66 -1.56 4.63
N VAL A 96 7.90 -1.56 5.11
CA VAL A 96 8.78 -0.38 5.13
C VAL A 96 9.15 0.04 3.70
N ILE A 97 9.50 -0.91 2.84
CA ILE A 97 9.85 -0.65 1.44
C ILE A 97 8.65 -0.10 0.67
N ASN A 98 7.45 -0.65 0.87
CA ASN A 98 6.23 -0.18 0.24
C ASN A 98 5.91 1.24 0.69
N ARG A 99 6.03 1.54 1.99
CA ARG A 99 5.78 2.88 2.52
C ARG A 99 6.74 3.91 1.94
N ALA A 100 8.04 3.65 2.01
CA ALA A 100 9.06 4.53 1.44
C ALA A 100 8.88 4.73 -0.08
N ALA A 101 8.53 3.67 -0.81
CA ALA A 101 8.28 3.77 -2.25
C ALA A 101 7.04 4.64 -2.57
N ILE A 102 5.99 4.54 -1.75
CA ILE A 102 4.80 5.41 -1.87
C ILE A 102 5.18 6.86 -1.59
N ASP A 103 6.02 7.11 -0.58
CA ASP A 103 6.44 8.46 -0.19
C ASP A 103 7.40 9.12 -1.21
N GLU A 104 8.29 8.36 -1.84
CA GLU A 104 9.20 8.88 -2.89
C GLU A 104 8.53 9.09 -4.25
N MET A 105 7.43 8.40 -4.51
CA MET A 105 6.82 8.33 -5.83
C MET A 105 6.31 9.69 -6.35
N PRO A 106 5.59 10.53 -5.57
CA PRO A 106 5.19 11.86 -5.99
C PRO A 106 6.36 12.71 -6.52
N MET A 107 7.48 12.73 -5.79
CA MET A 107 8.67 13.50 -6.15
C MET A 107 9.25 13.09 -7.51
N ARG A 108 9.19 11.80 -7.86
CA ARG A 108 9.66 11.31 -9.16
C ARG A 108 8.73 11.72 -10.29
N PHE A 109 7.42 11.66 -10.08
CA PHE A 109 6.45 12.12 -11.09
C PHE A 109 6.62 13.63 -11.35
N LEU A 110 6.74 14.43 -10.29
CA LEU A 110 6.95 15.87 -10.41
C LEU A 110 8.23 16.21 -11.19
N ALA A 111 9.32 15.48 -10.94
CA ALA A 111 10.57 15.66 -11.68
C ALA A 111 10.39 15.37 -13.18
N VAL A 112 9.75 14.25 -13.54
CA VAL A 112 9.49 13.90 -14.94
C VAL A 112 8.57 14.92 -15.62
N ILE A 113 7.50 15.37 -14.95
CA ILE A 113 6.58 16.37 -15.49
C ILE A 113 7.32 17.69 -15.75
N ARG A 114 8.15 18.14 -14.80
CA ARG A 114 8.97 19.35 -14.96
C ARG A 114 9.92 19.22 -16.16
N ASP A 115 10.59 18.09 -16.29
CA ASP A 115 11.54 17.87 -17.38
C ASP A 115 10.81 17.79 -18.75
N CYS A 116 9.61 17.21 -18.80
CA CYS A 116 8.76 17.21 -19.99
C CYS A 116 8.32 18.63 -20.39
N ASN A 117 7.97 19.46 -19.41
CA ASN A 117 7.60 20.86 -19.63
C ASN A 117 8.79 21.68 -20.12
N HIS A 118 9.98 21.49 -19.54
CA HIS A 118 11.21 22.15 -19.97
C HIS A 118 11.63 21.75 -21.40
N ALA A 119 11.45 20.48 -21.76
CA ALA A 119 11.77 19.96 -23.09
C ALA A 119 10.64 20.16 -24.11
N ASN A 120 9.52 20.78 -23.71
CA ASN A 120 8.35 21.07 -24.54
C ASN A 120 7.73 19.82 -25.20
N PHE A 121 7.53 18.75 -24.41
CA PHE A 121 6.82 17.54 -24.83
C PHE A 121 5.41 17.47 -24.22
N PRO A 122 4.42 18.20 -24.76
CA PRO A 122 3.10 18.34 -24.15
C PRO A 122 2.37 17.00 -24.02
N LYS A 123 2.44 16.15 -25.05
CA LYS A 123 1.81 14.82 -25.01
C LYS A 123 2.33 13.96 -23.86
N LEU A 124 3.66 13.91 -23.67
CA LEU A 124 4.27 13.10 -22.61
C LEU A 124 3.97 13.70 -21.23
N ALA A 125 3.99 15.03 -21.11
CA ALA A 125 3.64 15.72 -19.86
C ALA A 125 2.20 15.37 -19.43
N ILE A 126 1.24 15.40 -20.36
CA ILE A 126 -0.17 15.08 -20.07
C ILE A 126 -0.32 13.60 -19.70
N GLU A 127 0.27 12.68 -20.48
CA GLU A 127 0.21 11.24 -20.16
C GLU A 127 0.75 10.95 -18.76
N VAL A 128 1.94 11.47 -18.42
CA VAL A 128 2.56 11.28 -17.10
C VAL A 128 1.70 11.90 -16.00
N THR A 129 1.11 13.08 -16.24
CA THR A 129 0.22 13.74 -15.27
C THR A 129 -1.06 12.92 -15.03
N CYS A 130 -1.66 12.36 -16.08
CA CYS A 130 -2.81 11.46 -15.96
C CYS A 130 -2.46 10.18 -15.19
N TYR A 131 -1.28 9.59 -15.45
CA TYR A 131 -0.82 8.44 -14.67
C TYR A 131 -0.62 8.81 -13.19
N PHE A 132 -0.04 9.97 -12.91
CA PHE A 132 0.14 10.43 -11.54
C PHE A 132 -1.21 10.63 -10.83
N GLY A 133 -2.20 11.24 -11.49
CA GLY A 133 -3.56 11.39 -10.96
C GLY A 133 -4.24 10.08 -10.57
N LYS A 134 -4.15 9.06 -11.43
CA LYS A 134 -4.70 7.72 -11.10
C LYS A 134 -4.06 7.13 -9.86
N ILE A 135 -2.75 7.25 -9.72
CA ILE A 135 -2.05 6.70 -8.56
C ILE A 135 -2.32 7.54 -7.31
N ALA A 136 -2.37 8.87 -7.42
CA ALA A 136 -2.71 9.75 -6.30
C ALA A 136 -4.09 9.43 -5.72
N GLY A 137 -5.10 9.21 -6.56
CA GLY A 137 -6.43 8.76 -6.11
C GLY A 137 -6.39 7.39 -5.41
N ALA A 138 -5.68 6.42 -5.98
CA ALA A 138 -5.52 5.10 -5.35
C ALA A 138 -4.81 5.18 -3.98
N LEU A 139 -3.80 6.05 -3.87
CA LEU A 139 -3.11 6.31 -2.61
C LEU A 139 -4.03 6.95 -1.58
N GLN A 140 -4.83 7.95 -1.98
CA GLN A 140 -5.79 8.59 -1.09
C GLN A 140 -6.76 7.58 -0.46
N VAL A 141 -7.31 6.67 -1.26
CA VAL A 141 -8.17 5.57 -0.78
C VAL A 141 -7.43 4.68 0.22
N TYR A 142 -6.18 4.30 -0.09
CA TYR A 142 -5.35 3.50 0.81
C TYR A 142 -5.10 4.20 2.16
N PHE A 143 -4.71 5.47 2.15
CA PHE A 143 -4.42 6.23 3.36
C PHE A 143 -5.69 6.48 4.20
N ASN A 144 -6.84 6.69 3.56
CA ASN A 144 -8.13 6.78 4.23
C ASN A 144 -8.50 5.46 4.94
N ALA A 145 -8.29 4.32 4.26
CA ALA A 145 -8.56 3.00 4.86
C ALA A 145 -7.67 2.69 6.07
N VAL A 146 -6.38 3.08 6.01
CA VAL A 146 -5.40 2.86 7.09
C VAL A 146 -5.46 3.95 8.17
N LYS A 147 -6.24 5.02 7.96
CA LYS A 147 -6.36 6.18 8.86
C LYS A 147 -5.01 6.80 9.28
N ALA A 148 -4.04 6.80 8.37
CA ALA A 148 -2.70 7.33 8.63
C ALA A 148 -2.17 8.06 7.40
N GLY A 149 -1.57 9.24 7.56
CA GLY A 149 -1.00 10.00 6.43
C GLY A 149 -2.02 10.64 5.49
N ILE A 150 -3.26 10.86 5.97
CA ILE A 150 -4.37 11.45 5.19
C ILE A 150 -4.00 12.87 4.70
N THR A 151 -3.42 13.70 5.56
CA THR A 151 -3.05 15.09 5.22
C THR A 151 -2.11 15.14 4.02
N LYS A 152 -1.02 14.37 4.07
CA LYS A 152 -0.05 14.28 2.97
C LYS A 152 -0.68 13.75 1.68
N ALA A 153 -1.59 12.78 1.79
CA ALA A 153 -2.31 12.23 0.65
C ALA A 153 -3.21 13.30 -0.01
N ASN A 154 -3.94 14.07 0.80
CA ASN A 154 -4.80 15.16 0.33
C ASN A 154 -3.99 16.29 -0.30
N GLU A 155 -2.86 16.69 0.30
CA GLU A 155 -1.92 17.66 -0.28
C GLU A 155 -1.41 17.19 -1.65
N THR A 156 -1.03 15.91 -1.76
CA THR A 156 -0.59 15.31 -3.02
C THR A 156 -1.70 15.35 -4.07
N VAL A 157 -2.95 15.03 -3.67
CA VAL A 157 -4.10 15.09 -4.58
C VAL A 157 -4.37 16.52 -5.05
N GLN A 158 -4.31 17.50 -4.15
CA GLN A 158 -4.48 18.92 -4.50
C GLN A 158 -3.41 19.40 -5.47
N GLU A 159 -2.14 19.04 -5.25
CA GLU A 159 -1.05 19.35 -6.18
C GLU A 159 -1.31 18.74 -7.57
N VAL A 160 -1.76 17.48 -7.61
CA VAL A 160 -2.07 16.80 -8.87
C VAL A 160 -3.26 17.42 -9.60
N VAL A 161 -4.30 17.85 -8.87
CA VAL A 161 -5.43 18.59 -9.46
C VAL A 161 -4.92 19.86 -10.15
N GLY A 162 -4.06 20.63 -9.49
CA GLY A 162 -3.45 21.82 -10.10
C GLY A 162 -2.55 21.52 -11.31
N LEU A 163 -1.92 20.34 -11.36
CA LEU A 163 -1.16 19.88 -12.55
C LEU A 163 -2.08 19.43 -13.69
N LEU A 164 -3.21 18.81 -13.38
CA LEU A 164 -4.20 18.38 -14.37
C LEU A 164 -4.90 19.58 -15.02
N GLU A 165 -5.17 20.64 -14.26
CA GLU A 165 -5.66 21.91 -14.81
C GLU A 165 -4.68 22.53 -15.81
N LYS A 166 -3.38 22.55 -15.48
CA LYS A 166 -2.32 22.96 -16.43
C LYS A 166 -2.23 22.02 -17.63
N ALA A 167 -2.40 20.72 -17.43
CA ALA A 167 -2.42 19.74 -18.52
C ALA A 167 -3.59 19.99 -19.49
N LYS A 168 -4.73 20.49 -18.99
CA LYS A 168 -5.87 20.90 -19.82
C LYS A 168 -5.53 22.09 -20.72
N GLU A 169 -4.77 23.06 -20.22
CA GLU A 169 -4.25 24.15 -21.07
C GLU A 169 -3.31 23.61 -22.16
N LEU A 170 -2.46 22.63 -21.82
CA LEU A 170 -1.58 21.98 -22.80
C LEU A 170 -2.37 21.23 -23.88
N CYS A 171 -3.53 20.64 -23.56
CA CYS A 171 -4.42 19.97 -24.52
C CYS A 171 -4.97 20.90 -25.61
N GLN A 172 -4.99 22.23 -25.39
CA GLN A 172 -5.40 23.20 -26.41
C GLN A 172 -4.36 23.34 -27.54
N GLN A 173 -3.13 22.87 -27.32
CA GLN A 173 -2.07 22.90 -28.33
C GLN A 173 -2.29 21.82 -29.40
N PRO A 174 -1.87 22.07 -30.65
CA PRO A 174 -2.05 21.10 -31.73
C PRO A 174 -1.04 19.93 -31.59
N PHE A 175 -1.51 18.78 -31.10
CA PHE A 175 -0.78 17.51 -31.17
C PHE A 175 -1.72 16.31 -31.41
N LYS A 176 -1.16 15.20 -31.88
CA LYS A 176 -1.93 13.99 -32.19
C LYS A 176 -2.53 13.38 -30.92
N GLY A 177 -3.86 13.30 -30.89
CA GLY A 177 -4.61 12.68 -29.78
C GLY A 177 -4.97 13.63 -28.65
N ALA A 178 -4.89 14.95 -28.86
CA ALA A 178 -5.23 15.96 -27.85
C ALA A 178 -6.63 15.79 -27.25
N GLY A 179 -7.66 15.56 -28.06
CA GLY A 179 -9.04 15.38 -27.56
C GLY A 179 -9.22 14.15 -26.66
N VAL A 180 -8.53 13.04 -26.96
CA VAL A 180 -8.59 11.82 -26.11
C VAL A 180 -7.90 12.06 -24.78
N LEU A 181 -6.79 12.81 -24.78
CA LEU A 181 -6.08 13.16 -23.56
C LEU A 181 -6.85 14.21 -22.73
N ASP A 182 -7.54 15.15 -23.38
CA ASP A 182 -8.42 16.12 -22.73
C ASP A 182 -9.56 15.43 -21.98
N GLU A 183 -10.25 14.49 -22.65
CA GLU A 183 -11.27 13.65 -22.01
C GLU A 183 -10.69 12.81 -20.85
N ALA A 184 -9.46 12.29 -20.99
CA ALA A 184 -8.80 11.56 -19.92
C ALA A 184 -8.47 12.46 -18.72
N VAL A 185 -8.07 13.70 -18.95
CA VAL A 185 -7.83 14.71 -17.90
C VAL A 185 -9.13 15.04 -17.17
N ASP A 186 -10.22 15.30 -17.91
CA ASP A 186 -11.53 15.61 -17.31
C ASP A 186 -12.09 14.44 -16.48
N ASN A 187 -11.93 13.21 -16.96
CA ASN A 187 -12.30 12.03 -16.20
C ASN A 187 -11.54 11.94 -14.87
N ILE A 188 -10.23 12.21 -14.88
CA ILE A 188 -9.40 12.14 -13.66
C ILE A 188 -9.73 13.31 -12.72
N LEU A 189 -9.92 14.52 -13.23
CA LEU A 189 -10.38 15.67 -12.44
C LEU A 189 -11.73 15.36 -11.76
N GLY A 190 -12.66 14.73 -12.48
CA GLY A 190 -13.95 14.31 -11.91
C GLY A 190 -13.83 13.22 -10.84
N LEU A 191 -12.80 12.37 -10.91
CA LEU A 191 -12.52 11.34 -9.90
C LEU A 191 -11.85 11.91 -8.64
N LEU A 192 -10.96 12.88 -8.80
CA LEU A 192 -10.17 13.48 -7.72
C LEU A 192 -10.90 14.66 -7.04
N GLY A 193 -11.75 15.38 -7.77
CA GLY A 193 -12.46 16.57 -7.29
C GLY A 193 -13.75 16.29 -6.51
N LYS A 194 -14.15 15.02 -6.37
CA LYS A 194 -15.28 14.64 -5.52
C LYS A 194 -14.76 14.30 -4.14
N GLU A 195 -15.19 15.03 -3.12
CA GLU A 195 -15.08 14.56 -1.75
C GLU A 195 -15.94 13.29 -1.67
N TRP A 196 -15.31 12.12 -1.59
CA TRP A 196 -15.99 10.83 -1.63
C TRP A 196 -16.94 10.59 -0.45
N TYR A 197 -16.87 11.46 0.57
CA TYR A 197 -17.69 11.42 1.77
C TYR A 197 -17.98 12.85 2.21
N GLU A 198 -19.25 13.24 2.16
CA GLU A 198 -19.75 14.38 2.92
C GLU A 198 -20.02 13.91 4.35
N GLU A 199 -19.71 14.75 5.34
CA GLU A 199 -20.18 14.48 6.70
C GLU A 199 -21.70 14.42 6.67
N VAL A 200 -22.26 13.27 7.06
CA VAL A 200 -23.71 13.13 7.16
C VAL A 200 -24.19 14.19 8.13
N THR A 201 -25.06 15.08 7.67
CA THR A 201 -25.55 16.17 8.50
C THR A 201 -26.25 15.59 9.73
N PRO A 202 -26.26 16.29 10.87
CA PRO A 202 -27.00 15.84 12.05
C PRO A 202 -28.49 15.58 11.76
N GLU A 203 -29.04 16.31 10.79
CA GLU A 203 -30.42 16.19 10.30
C GLU A 203 -30.63 14.90 9.50
N GLU A 204 -29.72 14.59 8.55
CA GLU A 204 -29.74 13.31 7.82
C GLU A 204 -29.51 12.12 8.76
N LEU A 205 -28.57 12.22 9.69
CA LEU A 205 -28.34 11.22 10.74
C LEU A 205 -29.60 11.03 11.60
N ALA A 206 -30.29 12.12 11.96
CA ALA A 206 -31.54 12.07 12.69
C ALA A 206 -32.72 11.52 11.87
N ALA A 207 -32.67 11.58 10.54
CA ALA A 207 -33.65 10.95 9.64
C ALA A 207 -33.32 9.47 9.36
N ILE A 208 -32.04 9.10 9.29
CA ILE A 208 -31.58 7.72 9.08
C ILE A 208 -31.79 6.87 10.33
N LYS A 209 -31.48 7.40 11.52
CA LYS A 209 -31.67 6.69 12.80
C LYS A 209 -33.08 6.10 13.02
N PRO A 210 -34.19 6.81 12.76
CA PRO A 210 -35.53 6.24 12.87
C PRO A 210 -35.92 5.35 11.68
N ALA A 211 -35.31 5.54 10.50
CA ALA A 211 -35.49 4.66 9.34
C ALA A 211 -34.76 3.31 9.51
N MET A 212 -33.71 3.27 10.35
CA MET A 212 -33.12 2.04 10.85
C MET A 212 -34.10 1.36 11.80
N PHE A 213 -34.99 0.53 11.26
CA PHE A 213 -35.80 -0.33 12.10
C PHE A 213 -34.94 -1.50 12.59
N THR A 214 -34.87 -1.65 13.91
CA THR A 214 -34.50 -2.92 14.52
C THR A 214 -35.80 -3.73 14.66
N ILE A 215 -35.79 -5.00 14.24
CA ILE A 215 -36.90 -5.92 14.55
C ILE A 215 -36.81 -6.23 16.04
N GLY A 216 -37.33 -5.33 16.88
CA GLY A 216 -37.30 -5.46 18.33
C GLY A 216 -38.37 -6.41 18.85
N GLU A 217 -39.64 -6.12 18.51
CA GLU A 217 -40.82 -6.82 19.05
C GLU A 217 -41.89 -7.16 18.01
N CYS A 218 -41.78 -6.64 16.79
CA CYS A 218 -42.72 -6.93 15.72
C CYS A 218 -42.43 -8.31 15.12
N GLY A 219 -42.89 -9.34 15.82
CA GLY A 219 -43.31 -10.59 15.18
C GLY A 219 -42.36 -11.77 15.31
N MET A 220 -41.17 -11.65 15.92
CA MET A 220 -40.24 -12.80 16.11
C MET A 220 -40.00 -13.59 14.79
N PRO A 221 -39.15 -14.64 14.77
CA PRO A 221 -39.02 -15.43 13.55
C PRO A 221 -40.28 -16.26 13.27
N MET A 222 -40.80 -16.16 12.06
CA MET A 222 -41.95 -16.94 11.57
C MET A 222 -41.55 -18.01 10.53
N GLU A 223 -40.32 -17.94 10.03
CA GLU A 223 -39.78 -18.85 9.04
C GLU A 223 -38.49 -19.52 9.53
N LEU A 224 -38.33 -20.78 9.14
CA LEU A 224 -37.23 -21.65 9.54
C LEU A 224 -36.31 -22.05 8.36
N PRO A 225 -35.71 -21.08 7.63
CA PRO A 225 -34.87 -21.39 6.50
C PRO A 225 -33.54 -22.06 6.93
N PRO A 226 -32.93 -22.86 6.05
CA PRO A 226 -31.57 -23.34 6.24
C PRO A 226 -30.54 -22.24 5.93
N CYS A 227 -29.47 -22.15 6.71
CA CYS A 227 -28.30 -21.34 6.39
C CYS A 227 -27.61 -21.89 5.13
N LEU A 228 -27.30 -21.00 4.19
CA LEU A 228 -26.69 -21.37 2.91
C LEU A 228 -25.24 -21.90 3.06
N GLU A 229 -24.57 -21.57 4.16
CA GLU A 229 -23.17 -21.95 4.39
C GLU A 229 -23.05 -23.24 5.23
N SER A 230 -23.80 -23.33 6.32
CA SER A 230 -23.68 -24.44 7.28
C SER A 230 -24.82 -25.45 7.23
N GLY A 231 -25.90 -25.15 6.50
CA GLY A 231 -27.12 -25.95 6.47
C GLY A 231 -27.93 -25.91 7.78
N ALA A 232 -27.45 -25.24 8.83
CA ALA A 232 -28.14 -25.12 10.10
C ALA A 232 -29.45 -24.35 9.95
N ARG A 233 -30.49 -24.73 10.72
CA ARG A 233 -31.75 -23.97 10.76
C ARG A 233 -31.53 -22.63 11.45
N ILE A 234 -31.89 -21.54 10.79
CA ILE A 234 -31.78 -20.18 11.30
C ILE A 234 -33.19 -19.57 11.41
N GLY A 235 -33.35 -18.54 12.25
CA GLY A 235 -34.66 -17.92 12.51
C GLY A 235 -35.48 -18.70 13.54
N GLY A 236 -36.65 -19.19 13.14
CA GLY A 236 -37.64 -19.78 14.05
C GLY A 236 -39.06 -19.81 13.47
N GLN A 237 -40.02 -20.43 14.15
CA GLN A 237 -41.40 -20.54 13.68
C GLN A 237 -42.38 -20.16 14.78
N SER A 238 -43.58 -19.69 14.41
CA SER A 238 -44.63 -19.34 15.38
C SER A 238 -44.13 -18.44 16.51
N HIS A 239 -43.40 -17.38 16.13
CA HIS A 239 -42.82 -16.42 17.06
C HIS A 239 -41.76 -16.97 18.03
N THR A 240 -41.19 -18.15 17.77
CA THR A 240 -40.23 -18.83 18.65
C THR A 240 -38.91 -19.09 17.93
N THR A 241 -37.78 -18.72 18.54
CA THR A 241 -36.44 -18.92 17.96
C THR A 241 -35.98 -20.38 18.01
N VAL A 242 -35.05 -20.73 17.12
CA VAL A 242 -34.33 -22.01 17.22
C VAL A 242 -33.48 -22.10 18.49
N ALA A 243 -33.28 -23.32 18.99
CA ALA A 243 -32.53 -23.57 20.22
C ALA A 243 -31.11 -22.97 20.17
N GLY A 244 -30.75 -22.23 21.22
CA GLY A 244 -29.44 -21.55 21.33
C GLY A 244 -29.42 -20.11 20.84
N VAL A 245 -30.50 -19.61 20.21
CA VAL A 245 -30.63 -18.20 19.80
C VAL A 245 -31.39 -17.42 20.87
N THR A 246 -30.69 -16.51 21.55
CA THR A 246 -31.25 -15.59 22.54
C THR A 246 -31.52 -14.22 21.92
N ARG A 247 -32.56 -13.55 22.42
CA ARG A 247 -32.89 -12.18 22.02
C ARG A 247 -31.83 -11.23 22.58
N ALA A 248 -31.32 -10.33 21.75
CA ALA A 248 -30.44 -9.26 22.20
C ALA A 248 -31.28 -8.25 23.01
N THR A 249 -31.12 -8.25 24.33
CA THR A 249 -31.85 -7.34 25.24
C THR A 249 -31.13 -6.00 25.45
N GLU A 250 -29.89 -5.88 24.97
CA GLU A 250 -29.10 -4.65 25.05
C GLU A 250 -28.59 -4.27 23.66
N MET A 251 -29.37 -3.46 22.94
CA MET A 251 -28.88 -2.71 21.78
C MET A 251 -28.75 -1.25 22.22
N LYS A 252 -27.51 -0.79 22.44
CA LYS A 252 -27.16 0.62 22.68
C LYS A 252 -26.59 1.24 21.42
#